data_AF-A0AAD5TN28-F1
#
_entry.id   AF-A0AAD5TN28-F1
#
_cell.length_a   1.000
_cell.length_b   1.000
_cell.length_c   1.000
_cell.angle_alpha   90.00
_cell.angle_beta   90.00
_cell.angle_gamma   90.00
#
_symmetry.space_group_name_H-M   'P 1'
#
loop_
_entity.id
_entity.type
_entity.pdbx_description
1 polymer ?
#
loop_
_entity_poly.entity_id
_entity_poly.type
_entity_poly.pdbx_seq_one_letter_code
_entity_poly.pdbx_strand_id
1 'polypeptide(L)'
;MITKGAPDIVLPLCTSYLDAHGRQVTLTEDAIADICKLQERRSNEGQRVLILTERVLAANNGLSVIGLLGIVDPSRVEIPDVMARCKKARIRVFMVTGDFRLRAAAIARQVGVFSRPSWTLAKLLRGGWTGIPPRFTTSLILGGSDLVSGLTEAQWDKIAAYSEVVCARTTPEQKLRIVTGFRERDNVVSVTGDGVNDAPALKASHIGVAMGAGAEVAMAAGDMILLDSNFSSMLIAVNYGRLVFENLKKVIIYLLPAGSWSEL
;
A
#
# COMPACT_ATOMS: atom_id res chain seq x y z
N MET A 1 -25.74 7.07 24.86
CA MET A 1 -24.32 7.27 24.52
C MET A 1 -24.08 6.63 23.16
N ILE A 2 -23.52 7.35 22.20
CA ILE A 2 -23.18 6.81 20.88
C ILE A 2 -21.67 6.67 20.80
N THR A 3 -21.21 5.56 20.26
CA THR A 3 -19.80 5.26 20.03
C THR A 3 -19.58 4.81 18.60
N LYS A 4 -18.38 5.08 18.07
CA LYS A 4 -17.96 4.61 16.75
C LYS A 4 -16.57 3.98 16.85
N GLY A 5 -16.28 3.04 15.98
CA GLY A 5 -14.93 2.47 15.90
C GLY A 5 -14.75 1.48 14.76
N ALA A 6 -13.60 0.81 14.78
CA ALA A 6 -13.32 -0.26 13.86
C ALA A 6 -14.20 -1.49 14.20
N PRO A 7 -14.82 -2.14 13.20
CA PRO A 7 -15.71 -3.28 13.45
C PRO A 7 -15.05 -4.39 14.27
N ASP A 8 -13.78 -4.73 13.98
CA ASP A 8 -13.02 -5.77 14.68
C ASP A 8 -12.75 -5.46 16.17
N ILE A 9 -12.75 -4.19 16.56
CA ILE A 9 -12.50 -3.75 17.94
C ILE A 9 -13.81 -3.62 18.72
N VAL A 10 -14.86 -3.08 18.08
CA VAL A 10 -16.09 -2.71 18.78
C VAL A 10 -17.12 -3.84 18.78
N LEU A 11 -17.17 -4.67 17.75
CA LEU A 11 -18.13 -5.78 17.67
C LEU A 11 -18.03 -6.76 18.85
N PRO A 12 -16.82 -7.14 19.34
CA PRO A 12 -16.69 -8.00 20.53
C PRO A 12 -17.24 -7.38 21.83
N LEU A 13 -17.46 -6.07 21.87
CA LEU A 13 -17.98 -5.34 23.02
C LEU A 13 -19.52 -5.19 22.98
N CYS A 14 -20.15 -5.68 21.90
CA CYS A 14 -21.59 -5.54 21.67
C CYS A 14 -22.34 -6.79 22.12
N THR A 15 -23.52 -6.60 22.72
CA THR A 15 -24.42 -7.68 23.17
C THR A 15 -25.71 -7.75 22.35
N SER A 16 -26.01 -6.70 21.58
CA SER A 16 -27.25 -6.58 20.82
C SER A 16 -27.03 -5.78 19.53
N TYR A 17 -28.03 -5.77 18.66
CA TYR A 17 -28.11 -4.89 17.50
C TYR A 17 -29.54 -4.39 17.29
N LEU A 18 -29.69 -3.29 16.54
CA LEU A 18 -30.97 -2.78 16.09
C LEU A 18 -31.39 -3.47 14.79
N ASP A 19 -32.57 -4.06 14.78
CA ASP A 19 -33.16 -4.61 13.56
C ASP A 19 -33.69 -3.51 12.62
N ALA A 20 -34.21 -3.90 11.45
CA ALA A 20 -34.78 -2.97 10.47
C ALA A 20 -36.01 -2.18 10.99
N HIS A 21 -36.59 -2.59 12.12
CA HIS A 21 -37.72 -1.96 12.77
C HIS A 21 -37.31 -1.10 13.98
N GLY A 22 -36.00 -0.96 14.24
CA GLY A 22 -35.46 -0.21 15.37
C GLY A 22 -35.62 -0.92 16.70
N ARG A 23 -35.86 -2.23 16.71
CA ARG A 23 -35.94 -3.03 17.94
C ARG A 23 -34.58 -3.59 18.30
N GLN A 24 -34.27 -3.59 19.58
CA GLN A 24 -33.03 -4.16 20.11
C GLN A 24 -33.17 -5.69 20.19
N VAL A 25 -32.34 -6.40 19.42
CA VAL A 25 -32.30 -7.87 19.36
C VAL A 25 -30.94 -8.35 19.86
N THR A 26 -30.92 -9.49 20.54
CA THR A 26 -29.67 -10.11 21.01
C THR A 26 -28.76 -10.42 19.82
N LEU A 27 -27.47 -10.13 19.99
CA LEU A 27 -26.47 -10.39 18.97
C LEU A 27 -26.16 -11.89 18.92
N THR A 28 -26.67 -12.58 17.90
CA THR A 28 -26.40 -14.01 17.66
C THR A 28 -25.14 -14.20 16.82
N GLU A 29 -24.57 -15.41 16.81
CA GLU A 29 -23.42 -15.75 15.94
C GLU A 29 -23.73 -15.52 14.45
N ASP A 30 -24.95 -15.83 14.02
CA ASP A 30 -25.41 -15.58 12.64
C ASP A 30 -25.43 -14.07 12.32
N ALA A 31 -25.93 -13.24 13.23
CA ALA A 31 -25.96 -11.79 13.06
C ALA A 31 -24.53 -11.21 13.00
N ILE A 32 -23.62 -11.71 13.83
CA ILE A 32 -22.19 -11.36 13.78
C ILE A 32 -21.61 -11.73 12.41
N ALA A 33 -21.89 -12.94 11.92
CA ALA A 33 -21.39 -13.39 10.63
C ALA A 33 -21.90 -12.51 9.48
N ASP A 34 -23.16 -12.08 9.52
CA ASP A 34 -23.74 -11.22 8.48
C ASP A 34 -23.21 -9.78 8.53
N ILE A 35 -22.98 -9.22 9.72
CA ILE A 35 -22.30 -7.92 9.88
C ILE A 35 -20.87 -8.01 9.32
N CYS A 36 -20.15 -9.09 9.63
CA CYS A 36 -18.81 -9.33 9.09
C CYS A 36 -18.81 -9.46 7.56
N LYS A 37 -19.75 -10.21 6.97
CA LYS A 37 -19.90 -10.29 5.50
C LYS A 37 -20.17 -8.92 4.88
N LEU A 38 -21.02 -8.10 5.52
CA LEU A 38 -21.33 -6.76 5.04
C LEU A 38 -20.09 -5.84 5.11
N GLN A 39 -19.34 -5.90 6.20
CA GLN A 39 -18.06 -5.22 6.34
C GLN A 39 -17.07 -5.64 5.24
N GLU A 40 -16.91 -6.94 5.00
CA GLU A 40 -15.99 -7.46 3.99
C GLU A 40 -16.37 -7.00 2.58
N ARG A 41 -17.67 -7.05 2.24
CA ARG A 41 -18.18 -6.56 0.95
C ARG A 41 -17.83 -5.08 0.75
N ARG A 42 -18.13 -4.24 1.73
CA ARG A 42 -17.84 -2.79 1.69
C ARG A 42 -16.33 -2.50 1.64
N SER A 43 -15.52 -3.28 2.38
CA SER A 43 -14.06 -3.16 2.34
C SER A 43 -13.48 -3.56 0.98
N ASN A 44 -14.06 -4.58 0.34
CA ASN A 44 -13.70 -5.00 -1.03
C ASN A 44 -14.08 -3.98 -2.11
N GLU A 45 -15.04 -3.09 -1.82
CA GLU A 45 -15.37 -1.92 -2.65
C GLU A 45 -14.40 -0.73 -2.41
N GLY A 46 -13.42 -0.88 -1.50
CA GLY A 46 -12.44 0.16 -1.16
C GLY A 46 -12.89 1.11 -0.05
N GLN A 47 -14.03 0.84 0.59
CA GLN A 47 -14.59 1.70 1.63
C GLN A 47 -13.92 1.46 2.97
N ARG A 48 -13.64 2.53 3.72
CA ARG A 48 -13.32 2.46 5.16
C ARG A 48 -14.62 2.25 5.92
N VAL A 49 -14.76 1.08 6.54
CA VAL A 49 -15.96 0.71 7.29
C VAL A 49 -15.78 1.06 8.76
N LEU A 50 -16.73 1.80 9.32
CA LEU A 50 -16.88 2.05 10.75
C LEU A 50 -18.16 1.41 11.24
N ILE A 51 -18.16 0.91 12.47
CA ILE A 51 -19.39 0.47 13.15
C ILE A 51 -19.88 1.59 14.06
N LEU A 52 -21.18 1.85 14.02
CA LEU A 52 -21.89 2.75 14.92
C LEU A 52 -22.63 1.93 15.95
N THR A 53 -22.44 2.29 17.21
CA THR A 53 -23.05 1.59 18.34
C THR A 53 -23.63 2.58 19.34
N GLU A 54 -24.61 2.12 20.12
CA GLU A 54 -25.19 2.89 21.20
C GLU A 54 -25.27 2.11 22.50
N ARG A 55 -25.33 2.87 23.59
CA ARG A 55 -25.65 2.37 24.93
C ARG A 55 -26.69 3.29 25.56
N VAL A 56 -27.78 2.70 26.03
CA VAL A 56 -28.79 3.37 26.84
C VAL A 56 -28.25 3.48 28.27
N LEU A 57 -28.03 4.71 28.76
CA LEU A 57 -27.35 4.95 30.05
C LEU A 57 -28.13 4.43 31.27
N ALA A 58 -29.45 4.36 31.18
CA ALA A 58 -30.31 3.86 32.25
C ALA A 58 -30.34 2.32 32.33
N ALA A 59 -29.85 1.63 31.30
CA ALA A 59 -29.81 0.18 31.25
C ALA A 59 -28.37 -0.29 31.48
N ASN A 60 -28.18 -1.30 32.33
CA ASN A 60 -26.85 -1.90 32.59
C ASN A 60 -26.42 -2.83 31.43
N ASN A 61 -26.80 -2.48 30.21
CA ASN A 61 -26.69 -3.32 29.03
C ASN A 61 -25.38 -3.01 28.29
N GLY A 62 -24.83 -4.02 27.62
CA GLY A 62 -23.70 -3.87 26.71
C GLY A 62 -24.02 -2.96 25.51
N LEU A 63 -23.04 -2.76 24.63
CA LEU A 63 -23.23 -1.95 23.43
C LEU A 63 -24.23 -2.61 22.47
N SER A 64 -25.07 -1.81 21.83
CA SER A 64 -25.96 -2.22 20.75
C SER A 64 -25.44 -1.70 19.41
N VAL A 65 -25.36 -2.55 18.40
CA VAL A 65 -24.98 -2.16 17.04
C VAL A 65 -26.15 -1.43 16.37
N ILE A 66 -25.92 -0.20 15.90
CA ILE A 66 -26.89 0.53 15.08
C ILE A 66 -26.71 0.16 13.60
N GLY A 67 -25.46 0.11 13.13
CA GLY A 67 -25.18 -0.20 11.74
C GLY A 67 -23.73 0.06 11.33
N LEU A 68 -23.43 -0.18 10.05
CA LEU A 68 -22.13 0.06 9.43
C LEU A 68 -22.16 1.30 8.55
N LEU A 69 -21.14 2.15 8.69
CA LEU A 69 -20.90 3.32 7.86
C LEU A 69 -19.68 3.06 6.97
N GLY A 70 -19.88 3.08 5.65
CA GLY A 70 -18.80 2.99 4.66
C GLY A 70 -18.40 4.37 4.15
N ILE A 71 -17.13 4.73 4.31
CA ILE A 71 -16.56 6.00 3.84
C ILE A 71 -15.63 5.69 2.66
N VAL A 72 -15.89 6.30 1.51
CA VAL A 72 -15.02 6.20 0.33
C VAL A 72 -13.98 7.32 0.42
N ASP A 73 -12.72 6.95 0.23
CA ASP A 73 -11.62 7.89 0.00
C ASP A 73 -11.23 7.77 -1.47
N PRO A 74 -11.69 8.68 -2.34
CA PRO A 74 -11.50 8.54 -3.77
C PRO A 74 -10.01 8.66 -4.12
N SER A 75 -9.51 7.72 -4.92
CA SER A 75 -8.18 7.87 -5.51
C SER A 75 -8.16 9.02 -6.50
N ARG A 76 -6.98 9.63 -6.70
CA ARG A 76 -6.83 10.72 -7.67
C ARG A 76 -7.04 10.17 -9.09
N VAL A 77 -7.71 10.96 -9.93
CA VAL A 77 -8.22 10.53 -11.24
C VAL A 77 -7.08 10.19 -12.21
N GLU A 78 -5.92 10.81 -12.03
CA GLU A 78 -4.72 10.61 -12.85
C GLU A 78 -3.97 9.31 -12.55
N ILE A 79 -4.13 8.72 -11.34
CA ILE A 79 -3.30 7.59 -10.91
C ILE A 79 -3.39 6.38 -11.85
N PRO A 80 -4.58 5.94 -12.33
CA PRO A 80 -4.67 4.79 -13.23
C PRO A 80 -3.86 4.95 -14.53
N ASP A 81 -3.88 6.14 -15.15
CA ASP A 81 -3.08 6.42 -16.35
C ASP A 81 -1.58 6.42 -16.00
N VAL A 82 -1.21 6.99 -14.85
CA VAL A 82 0.18 6.97 -14.40
C VAL A 82 0.70 5.55 -14.20
N MET A 83 -0.08 4.69 -13.56
CA MET A 83 0.31 3.28 -13.35
C MET A 83 0.45 2.52 -14.67
N ALA A 84 -0.44 2.76 -15.63
CA ALA A 84 -0.35 2.17 -16.96
C ALA A 84 0.94 2.60 -17.68
N ARG A 85 1.31 3.89 -17.58
CA ARG A 85 2.55 4.43 -18.17
C ARG A 85 3.80 3.90 -17.47
N CYS A 86 3.80 3.81 -16.14
CA CYS A 86 4.88 3.16 -15.37
C CYS A 86 5.09 1.71 -15.85
N LYS A 87 4.01 0.94 -16.00
CA LYS A 87 4.07 -0.44 -16.50
C LYS A 87 4.63 -0.54 -17.92
N LYS A 88 4.20 0.34 -18.83
CA LYS A 88 4.77 0.45 -20.20
C LYS A 88 6.26 0.79 -20.18
N ALA A 89 6.69 1.62 -19.23
CA ALA A 89 8.09 1.98 -19.02
C ALA A 89 8.91 0.91 -18.26
N ARG A 90 8.31 -0.27 -17.99
CA ARG A 90 8.87 -1.39 -17.21
C ARG A 90 9.26 -1.03 -15.78
N ILE A 91 8.58 -0.05 -15.19
CA ILE A 91 8.71 0.32 -13.78
C ILE A 91 7.72 -0.52 -12.99
N ARG A 92 8.22 -1.23 -11.99
CA ARG A 92 7.39 -1.99 -11.05
C ARG A 92 6.93 -1.06 -9.94
N VAL A 93 5.63 -1.00 -9.71
CA VAL A 93 5.04 -0.16 -8.67
C VAL A 93 4.43 -1.07 -7.61
N PHE A 94 4.85 -0.87 -6.37
CA PHE A 94 4.32 -1.59 -5.21
C PHE A 94 3.58 -0.63 -4.29
N MET A 95 2.47 -1.10 -3.71
CA MET A 95 1.71 -0.34 -2.73
C MET A 95 2.14 -0.75 -1.32
N VAL A 96 2.51 0.21 -0.48
CA VAL A 96 2.85 -0.04 0.93
C VAL A 96 1.99 0.88 1.80
N THR A 97 1.08 0.33 2.59
CA THR A 97 0.09 1.10 3.34
C THR A 97 -0.19 0.54 4.73
N GLY A 98 -0.55 1.44 5.65
CA GLY A 98 -1.06 1.09 6.98
C GLY A 98 -2.55 0.66 6.98
N ASP A 99 -3.25 0.79 5.86
CA ASP A 99 -4.65 0.39 5.74
C ASP A 99 -4.86 -1.13 5.80
N PHE A 100 -6.09 -1.54 6.10
CA PHE A 100 -6.49 -2.95 6.12
C PHE A 100 -6.32 -3.64 4.77
N ARG A 101 -5.98 -4.93 4.82
CA ARG A 101 -5.65 -5.77 3.66
C ARG A 101 -6.69 -5.72 2.53
N LEU A 102 -7.98 -5.90 2.85
CA LEU A 102 -9.04 -5.92 1.84
C LEU A 102 -9.18 -4.56 1.15
N ARG A 103 -9.14 -3.47 1.92
CA ARG A 103 -9.20 -2.10 1.41
C ARG A 103 -8.00 -1.77 0.54
N ALA A 104 -6.79 -2.07 1.00
CA ALA A 104 -5.57 -1.87 0.24
C ALA A 104 -5.61 -2.63 -1.10
N ALA A 105 -6.06 -3.89 -1.09
CA ALA A 105 -6.21 -4.69 -2.30
C ALA A 105 -7.27 -4.12 -3.27
N ALA A 106 -8.36 -3.57 -2.74
CA ALA A 106 -9.42 -2.95 -3.52
C ALA A 106 -8.95 -1.66 -4.20
N ILE A 107 -8.31 -0.76 -3.44
CA ILE A 107 -7.73 0.49 -3.97
C ILE A 107 -6.65 0.17 -4.99
N ALA A 108 -5.74 -0.77 -4.70
CA ALA A 108 -4.70 -1.19 -5.63
C ALA A 108 -5.26 -1.71 -6.97
N ARG A 109 -6.43 -2.38 -6.95
CA ARG A 109 -7.16 -2.79 -8.16
C ARG A 109 -7.74 -1.59 -8.91
N GLN A 110 -8.38 -0.68 -8.20
CA GLN A 110 -8.96 0.52 -8.79
C GLN A 110 -7.90 1.39 -9.48
N VAL A 111 -6.70 1.50 -8.90
CA VAL A 111 -5.60 2.30 -9.47
C VAL A 111 -4.73 1.54 -10.48
N GLY A 112 -4.98 0.26 -10.73
CA GLY A 112 -4.23 -0.53 -11.71
C GLY A 112 -2.83 -1.00 -11.26
N VAL A 113 -2.52 -0.93 -9.96
CA VAL A 113 -1.29 -1.50 -9.36
C VAL A 113 -1.40 -3.02 -9.22
N PHE A 114 -2.63 -3.55 -9.12
CA PHE A 114 -2.89 -4.94 -8.76
C PHE A 114 -4.04 -5.51 -9.59
N SER A 115 -3.83 -6.64 -10.26
CA SER A 115 -4.83 -7.19 -11.20
C SER A 115 -5.87 -8.08 -10.50
N ARG A 116 -5.46 -9.16 -9.84
CA ARG A 116 -6.34 -10.08 -9.08
C ARG A 116 -5.56 -10.77 -7.97
N PRO A 117 -6.03 -10.82 -6.72
CA PRO A 117 -5.27 -11.46 -5.64
C PRO A 117 -5.09 -12.95 -5.92
N SER A 118 -3.88 -13.32 -6.33
CA SER A 118 -3.53 -14.71 -6.59
C SER A 118 -3.06 -15.42 -5.30
N TRP A 119 -2.30 -14.74 -4.43
CA TRP A 119 -1.65 -15.39 -3.28
C TRP A 119 -1.48 -14.50 -2.03
N THR A 120 -1.52 -15.12 -0.85
CA THR A 120 -1.09 -14.58 0.45
C THR A 120 0.22 -15.27 0.84
N LEU A 121 1.11 -14.63 1.61
CA LEU A 121 2.37 -15.24 2.06
C LEU A 121 2.17 -16.61 2.74
N ALA A 122 1.14 -16.76 3.56
CA ALA A 122 0.80 -18.04 4.19
C ALA A 122 0.52 -19.17 3.17
N LYS A 123 -0.05 -18.86 2.00
CA LYS A 123 -0.22 -19.83 0.91
C LYS A 123 1.09 -20.11 0.17
N LEU A 124 1.97 -19.11 0.04
CA LEU A 124 3.31 -19.27 -0.53
C LEU A 124 4.20 -20.18 0.33
N LEU A 125 4.08 -20.08 1.66
CA LEU A 125 4.90 -20.86 2.61
C LEU A 125 4.35 -22.27 2.87
N ARG A 126 3.03 -22.46 2.84
CA ARG A 126 2.40 -23.79 3.01
C ARG A 126 2.45 -24.63 1.73
N GLY A 127 2.45 -24.00 0.56
CA GLY A 127 2.73 -24.68 -0.70
C GLY A 127 4.21 -24.96 -0.80
N GLY A 128 4.63 -26.21 -0.62
CA GLY A 128 5.99 -26.67 -0.87
C GLY A 128 6.37 -26.36 -2.31
N TRP A 129 7.00 -25.22 -2.51
CA TRP A 129 7.19 -24.68 -3.84
C TRP A 129 8.69 -24.51 -4.12
N THR A 130 9.17 -25.47 -4.90
CA THR A 130 10.55 -25.70 -5.36
C THR A 130 10.77 -25.23 -6.81
N GLY A 131 10.02 -24.23 -7.28
CA GLY A 131 10.11 -23.68 -8.65
C GLY A 131 10.35 -22.17 -8.70
N ILE A 132 10.37 -21.61 -9.92
CA ILE A 132 10.30 -20.16 -10.25
C ILE A 132 8.83 -19.85 -10.63
N PRO A 133 8.20 -18.74 -10.18
CA PRO A 133 6.75 -18.62 -10.24
C PRO A 133 6.40 -18.70 -11.71
N PRO A 134 5.34 -19.42 -12.12
CA PRO A 134 4.96 -19.39 -13.52
C PRO A 134 4.91 -17.91 -13.91
N ARG A 135 5.49 -17.54 -15.05
CA ARG A 135 5.71 -16.16 -15.55
C ARG A 135 4.45 -15.24 -15.52
N PHE A 136 3.32 -15.76 -15.05
CA PHE A 136 1.98 -15.20 -14.95
C PHE A 136 1.37 -15.14 -13.53
N THR A 137 2.04 -15.56 -12.45
CA THR A 137 1.56 -15.22 -11.09
C THR A 137 1.95 -13.79 -10.78
N THR A 138 1.06 -12.86 -11.15
CA THR A 138 1.40 -11.43 -11.26
C THR A 138 1.36 -10.67 -9.95
N SER A 139 0.69 -11.18 -8.91
CA SER A 139 0.24 -10.36 -7.79
C SER A 139 0.35 -11.03 -6.41
N LEU A 140 0.93 -10.33 -5.44
CA LEU A 140 1.12 -10.79 -4.06
C LEU A 140 0.56 -9.77 -3.06
N ILE A 141 -0.14 -10.25 -2.02
CA ILE A 141 -0.52 -9.41 -0.89
C ILE A 141 0.14 -9.88 0.41
N LEU A 142 0.80 -8.94 1.10
CA LEU A 142 1.50 -9.14 2.36
C LEU A 142 0.79 -8.34 3.46
N GLY A 143 0.52 -8.95 4.61
CA GLY A 143 0.07 -8.21 5.79
C GLY A 143 1.25 -7.82 6.68
N GLY A 144 1.08 -6.79 7.51
CA GLY A 144 2.07 -6.40 8.52
C GLY A 144 2.48 -7.57 9.41
N SER A 145 1.54 -8.43 9.83
CA SER A 145 1.82 -9.65 10.60
C SER A 145 2.79 -10.61 9.91
N ASP A 146 2.73 -10.69 8.58
CA ASP A 146 3.59 -11.57 7.77
C ASP A 146 5.04 -11.03 7.70
N LEU A 147 5.23 -9.74 7.96
CA LEU A 147 6.51 -9.05 7.97
C LEU A 147 7.16 -9.00 9.37
N VAL A 148 6.38 -9.24 10.44
CA VAL A 148 6.86 -9.22 11.84
C VAL A 148 7.82 -10.38 12.13
N SER A 149 7.52 -11.60 11.67
CA SER A 149 8.34 -12.79 11.95
C SER A 149 9.70 -12.77 11.27
N GLY A 150 9.91 -11.81 10.37
CA GLY A 150 11.10 -11.68 9.56
C GLY A 150 11.11 -12.63 8.37
N LEU A 151 11.29 -12.05 7.20
CA LEU A 151 11.46 -12.78 5.96
C LEU A 151 12.94 -13.15 5.80
N THR A 152 13.21 -14.38 5.38
CA THR A 152 14.56 -14.83 5.01
C THR A 152 14.95 -14.28 3.64
N GLU A 153 16.25 -14.24 3.33
CA GLU A 153 16.76 -13.78 2.03
C GLU A 153 16.10 -14.51 0.85
N ALA A 154 15.97 -15.84 0.94
CA ALA A 154 15.31 -16.64 -0.08
C ALA A 154 13.82 -16.30 -0.26
N GLN A 155 13.13 -15.86 0.80
CA GLN A 155 11.74 -15.41 0.70
C GLN A 155 11.66 -14.04 0.03
N TRP A 156 12.58 -13.13 0.34
CA TRP A 156 12.66 -11.84 -0.32
C TRP A 156 12.99 -11.97 -1.81
N ASP A 157 13.86 -12.90 -2.21
CA ASP A 157 14.13 -13.17 -3.63
C ASP A 157 12.87 -13.61 -4.37
N LYS A 158 12.07 -14.48 -3.73
CA LYS A 158 10.76 -14.89 -4.25
C LYS A 158 9.78 -13.73 -4.34
N ILE A 159 9.71 -12.87 -3.32
CA ILE A 159 8.85 -11.67 -3.32
C ILE A 159 9.30 -10.69 -4.42
N ALA A 160 10.61 -10.52 -4.60
CA ALA A 160 11.18 -9.66 -5.62
C ALA A 160 10.99 -10.17 -7.04
N ALA A 161 10.61 -11.44 -7.24
CA ALA A 161 10.21 -11.94 -8.55
C ALA A 161 8.79 -11.49 -8.96
N TYR A 162 7.95 -11.02 -8.03
CA TYR A 162 6.59 -10.57 -8.36
C TYR A 162 6.59 -9.18 -9.01
N SER A 163 5.64 -9.00 -9.93
CA SER A 163 5.44 -7.73 -10.64
C SER A 163 4.47 -6.78 -9.94
N GLU A 164 3.51 -7.29 -9.17
CA GLU A 164 2.49 -6.53 -8.47
C GLU A 164 2.51 -6.95 -6.99
N VAL A 165 2.87 -6.04 -6.08
CA VAL A 165 2.95 -6.33 -4.65
C VAL A 165 2.20 -5.27 -3.86
N VAL A 166 1.36 -5.72 -2.93
CA VAL A 166 0.64 -4.86 -1.99
C VAL A 166 0.99 -5.29 -0.56
N CYS A 167 1.60 -4.39 0.19
CA CYS A 167 1.87 -4.54 1.62
C CYS A 167 0.84 -3.71 2.40
N ALA A 168 0.04 -4.37 3.23
CA ALA A 168 -1.05 -3.76 3.98
C ALA A 168 -0.84 -3.89 5.50
N ARG A 169 -1.41 -2.95 6.26
CA ARG A 169 -1.29 -2.87 7.73
C ARG A 169 0.18 -2.83 8.21
N THR A 170 1.04 -2.11 7.47
CA THR A 170 2.47 -2.01 7.78
C THR A 170 2.80 -0.90 8.78
N THR A 171 3.73 -1.15 9.70
CA THR A 171 4.32 -0.11 10.58
C THR A 171 5.41 0.68 9.83
N PRO A 172 5.81 1.88 10.31
CA PRO A 172 6.91 2.65 9.72
C PRO A 172 8.22 1.84 9.57
N GLU A 173 8.58 1.04 10.58
CA GLU A 173 9.77 0.20 10.59
C GLU A 173 9.68 -0.90 9.52
N GLN A 174 8.48 -1.43 9.31
CA GLN A 174 8.23 -2.42 8.26
C GLN A 174 8.34 -1.80 6.86
N LYS A 175 7.89 -0.55 6.67
CA LYS A 175 8.08 0.17 5.40
C LYS A 175 9.56 0.32 5.09
N LEU A 176 10.37 0.75 6.07
CA LEU A 176 11.82 0.84 5.95
C LEU A 176 12.43 -0.51 5.53
N ARG A 177 12.04 -1.59 6.22
CA ARG A 177 12.54 -2.95 5.92
C ARG A 177 12.19 -3.43 4.51
N ILE A 178 10.99 -3.10 4.03
CA ILE A 178 10.60 -3.41 2.66
C ILE A 178 11.54 -2.70 1.68
N VAL A 179 11.77 -1.41 1.89
CA VAL A 179 12.66 -0.61 1.03
C VAL A 179 14.08 -1.16 1.02
N THR A 180 14.65 -1.46 2.18
CA THR A 180 16.02 -2.02 2.26
C THR A 180 16.10 -3.40 1.60
N GLY A 181 15.12 -4.28 1.82
CA GLY A 181 15.09 -5.61 1.23
C GLY A 181 15.06 -5.59 -0.30
N PHE A 182 14.37 -4.63 -0.92
CA PHE A 182 14.42 -4.42 -2.37
C PHE A 182 15.72 -3.77 -2.84
N ARG A 183 16.27 -2.84 -2.03
CA ARG A 183 17.50 -2.11 -2.32
C ARG A 183 18.71 -3.04 -2.44
N GLU A 184 18.80 -4.05 -1.57
CA GLU A 184 19.88 -5.03 -1.53
C GLU A 184 19.91 -5.99 -2.73
N ARG A 185 18.85 -6.01 -3.54
CA ARG A 185 18.66 -6.95 -4.67
C ARG A 185 18.90 -6.31 -6.04
N ASP A 186 19.85 -5.40 -6.11
CA ASP A 186 20.25 -4.68 -7.33
C ASP A 186 19.08 -3.91 -8.01
N ASN A 187 18.13 -3.42 -7.20
CA ASN A 187 17.04 -2.57 -7.69
C ASN A 187 17.29 -1.11 -7.34
N VAL A 188 17.05 -0.20 -8.29
CA VAL A 188 16.89 1.23 -7.98
C VAL A 188 15.47 1.45 -7.46
N VAL A 189 15.39 1.75 -6.17
CA VAL A 189 14.13 1.90 -5.42
C VAL A 189 13.85 3.38 -5.18
N SER A 190 12.69 3.84 -5.64
CA SER A 190 12.10 5.13 -5.26
C SER A 190 10.91 4.90 -4.33
N VAL A 191 10.76 5.76 -3.32
CA VAL A 191 9.62 5.75 -2.40
C VAL A 191 8.88 7.06 -2.54
N THR A 192 7.56 7.01 -2.60
CA THR A 192 6.70 8.19 -2.62
C THR A 192 5.80 8.19 -1.39
N GLY A 193 5.77 9.29 -0.64
CA GLY A 193 5.00 9.38 0.60
C GLY A 193 4.66 10.81 1.00
N ASP A 194 3.66 10.95 1.86
CA ASP A 194 3.14 12.22 2.34
C ASP A 194 3.06 12.27 3.88
N GLY A 195 3.11 11.13 4.56
CA GLY A 195 2.99 11.04 6.01
C GLY A 195 4.33 10.99 6.75
N VAL A 196 4.30 11.37 8.03
CA VAL A 196 5.43 11.21 8.97
C VAL A 196 5.91 9.75 9.02
N ASN A 197 4.97 8.81 8.86
CA ASN A 197 5.23 7.36 8.84
C ASN A 197 6.10 6.91 7.65
N ASP A 198 6.21 7.71 6.59
CA ASP A 198 6.98 7.39 5.39
C ASP A 198 8.40 7.95 5.45
N ALA A 199 8.70 8.87 6.37
CA ALA A 199 9.99 9.55 6.45
C ALA A 199 11.19 8.58 6.53
N PRO A 200 11.18 7.50 7.34
CA PRO A 200 12.29 6.54 7.35
C PRO A 200 12.48 5.83 6.00
N ALA A 201 11.37 5.45 5.36
CA ALA A 201 11.37 4.75 4.07
C ALA A 201 11.81 5.67 2.92
N LEU A 202 11.38 6.93 2.93
CA LEU A 202 11.83 7.98 2.01
C LEU A 202 13.34 8.14 2.08
N LYS A 203 13.89 8.30 3.29
CA LYS A 203 15.32 8.53 3.49
C LYS A 203 16.20 7.33 3.13
N ALA A 204 15.68 6.11 3.30
CA ALA A 204 16.42 4.89 2.97
C ALA A 204 16.35 4.50 1.50
N SER A 205 15.42 5.07 0.73
CA SER A 205 15.32 4.81 -0.71
C SER A 205 16.50 5.44 -1.48
N HIS A 206 16.67 5.07 -2.76
CA HIS A 206 17.66 5.75 -3.61
C HIS A 206 17.19 7.16 -4.00
N ILE A 207 15.87 7.35 -4.09
CA ILE A 207 15.25 8.64 -4.32
C ILE A 207 13.90 8.69 -3.61
N GLY A 208 13.86 9.44 -2.51
CA GLY A 208 12.66 9.72 -1.74
C GLY A 208 11.88 10.87 -2.38
N VAL A 209 10.61 10.65 -2.68
CA VAL A 209 9.73 11.65 -3.29
C VAL A 209 8.62 12.02 -2.31
N ALA A 210 8.66 13.25 -1.82
CA ALA A 210 7.65 13.77 -0.91
C ALA A 210 6.57 14.56 -1.67
N MET A 211 5.34 14.52 -1.17
CA MET A 211 4.25 15.35 -1.67
C MET A 211 4.28 16.73 -1.02
N GLY A 212 4.08 17.80 -1.80
CA GLY A 212 4.10 19.18 -1.27
C GLY A 212 2.98 19.48 -0.27
N ALA A 213 1.86 18.77 -0.35
CA ALA A 213 0.78 18.81 0.65
C ALA A 213 1.01 17.86 1.85
N GLY A 214 2.14 17.15 1.89
CA GLY A 214 2.49 16.20 2.94
C GLY A 214 3.01 16.86 4.22
N ALA A 215 3.29 16.04 5.22
CA ALA A 215 3.87 16.48 6.48
C ALA A 215 5.29 17.03 6.27
N GLU A 216 5.67 18.06 7.03
CA GLU A 216 7.01 18.68 6.96
C GLU A 216 8.14 17.66 7.14
N VAL A 217 7.95 16.70 8.05
CA VAL A 217 8.92 15.62 8.28
C VAL A 217 9.12 14.75 7.04
N ALA A 218 8.06 14.48 6.27
CA ALA A 218 8.16 13.72 5.02
C ALA A 218 8.88 14.54 3.94
N MET A 219 8.57 15.84 3.81
CA MET A 219 9.23 16.75 2.88
C MET A 219 10.73 16.89 3.19
N ALA A 220 11.10 17.00 4.47
CA ALA A 220 12.49 17.09 4.89
C ALA A 220 13.27 15.77 4.68
N ALA A 221 12.59 14.63 4.69
CA ALA A 221 13.20 13.32 4.47
C ALA A 221 13.38 12.97 2.98
N GLY A 222 12.59 13.57 2.08
CA GLY A 222 12.65 13.34 0.64
C GLY A 222 13.80 14.07 -0.04
N ASP A 223 14.28 13.50 -1.15
CA ASP A 223 15.29 14.10 -2.03
C ASP A 223 14.64 14.98 -3.12
N MET A 224 13.37 14.70 -3.44
CA MET A 224 12.57 15.45 -4.40
C MET A 224 11.18 15.75 -3.82
N ILE A 225 10.66 16.96 -4.06
CA ILE A 225 9.34 17.38 -3.57
C ILE A 225 8.44 17.71 -4.77
N LEU A 226 7.25 17.11 -4.82
CA LEU A 226 6.22 17.41 -5.81
C LEU A 226 5.31 18.52 -5.28
N LEU A 227 5.64 19.78 -5.61
CA LEU A 227 4.94 20.97 -5.10
C LEU A 227 3.45 21.00 -5.45
N ASP A 228 3.09 20.52 -6.65
CA ASP A 228 1.71 20.43 -7.13
C ASP A 228 0.94 19.24 -6.53
N SER A 229 1.62 18.38 -5.77
CA SER A 229 1.10 17.11 -5.26
C SER A 229 0.47 16.23 -6.35
N ASN A 230 0.92 16.36 -7.60
CA ASN A 230 0.46 15.56 -8.73
C ASN A 230 1.45 14.43 -8.99
N PHE A 231 0.99 13.19 -8.83
CA PHE A 231 1.85 12.02 -9.04
C PHE A 231 2.32 11.86 -10.49
N SER A 232 1.63 12.47 -11.46
CA SER A 232 2.03 12.45 -12.88
C SER A 232 3.39 13.09 -13.13
N SER A 233 3.80 14.02 -12.27
CA SER A 233 5.12 14.66 -12.31
C SER A 233 6.28 13.66 -12.14
N MET A 234 6.02 12.51 -11.52
CA MET A 234 6.99 11.41 -11.43
C MET A 234 7.34 10.82 -12.80
N LEU A 235 6.37 10.72 -13.72
CA LEU A 235 6.63 10.23 -15.07
C LEU A 235 7.53 11.21 -15.85
N ILE A 236 7.29 12.50 -15.64
CA ILE A 236 8.09 13.57 -16.25
C ILE A 236 9.53 13.49 -15.72
N ALA A 237 9.69 13.34 -14.40
CA ALA A 237 11.00 13.18 -13.77
C ALA A 237 11.77 11.96 -14.31
N VAL A 238 11.11 10.80 -14.43
CA VAL A 238 11.72 9.60 -15.02
C VAL A 238 12.13 9.84 -16.48
N ASN A 239 11.30 10.50 -17.28
CA ASN A 239 11.59 10.77 -18.68
C ASN A 239 12.83 11.67 -18.82
N TYR A 240 12.88 12.78 -18.06
CA TYR A 240 14.03 13.67 -18.06
C TYR A 240 15.28 13.01 -17.48
N GLY A 241 15.16 12.19 -16.43
CA GLY A 241 16.28 11.43 -15.88
C GLY A 241 16.93 10.52 -16.92
N ARG A 242 16.12 9.78 -17.69
CA ARG A 242 16.61 8.94 -18.80
C ARG A 242 17.24 9.77 -19.92
N LEU A 243 16.64 10.90 -20.28
CA LEU A 243 17.16 11.81 -21.31
C LEU A 243 18.52 12.40 -20.91
N VAL A 244 18.64 12.89 -19.68
CA VAL A 244 19.89 13.46 -19.15
C VAL A 244 20.97 12.38 -19.10
N PHE A 245 20.64 11.16 -18.66
CA PHE A 245 21.60 10.06 -18.64
C PHE A 245 22.16 9.73 -20.03
N GLU A 246 21.31 9.65 -21.06
CA GLU A 246 21.75 9.43 -22.44
C GLU A 246 22.56 10.61 -22.98
N ASN A 247 22.20 11.84 -22.64
CA ASN A 247 22.97 13.02 -23.03
C ASN A 247 24.33 13.08 -22.34
N LEU A 248 24.42 12.69 -21.07
CA LEU A 248 25.70 12.59 -20.35
C LEU A 248 26.63 11.57 -21.01
N LYS A 249 26.12 10.41 -21.43
CA LYS A 249 26.92 9.44 -22.20
C LYS A 249 27.47 10.06 -23.48
N LYS A 250 26.64 10.79 -24.24
CA LYS A 250 27.07 11.45 -25.48
C LYS A 250 28.14 12.50 -25.22
N VAL A 251 27.97 13.31 -24.18
CA VAL A 251 28.95 14.33 -23.79
C VAL A 251 30.27 13.68 -23.34
N ILE A 252 30.20 12.61 -22.54
CA ILE A 252 31.40 11.86 -22.13
C ILE A 252 32.10 11.30 -23.36
N ILE A 253 31.39 10.63 -24.27
CA ILE A 253 31.97 10.08 -25.51
C ILE A 253 32.59 11.19 -26.39
N TYR A 254 31.98 12.37 -26.41
CA TYR A 254 32.49 13.51 -27.17
C TYR A 254 33.76 14.12 -26.55
N LEU A 255 33.80 14.27 -25.22
CA LEU A 255 34.91 14.94 -24.52
C LEU A 255 36.10 14.01 -24.23
N LEU A 256 35.87 12.71 -24.05
CA LEU A 256 36.92 11.77 -23.64
C LEU A 256 38.05 11.63 -24.69
N PRO A 257 37.77 11.60 -26.01
CA PRO A 257 38.80 11.67 -27.06
C PRO A 257 39.53 13.02 -27.11
N ALA A 258 38.84 14.13 -26.82
CA ALA A 258 39.42 15.48 -26.90
C ALA A 258 40.48 15.73 -25.82
N GLY A 259 40.41 15.03 -24.67
CA GLY A 259 41.43 15.08 -23.61
C GLY A 259 42.52 14.01 -23.70
N SER A 260 42.46 13.11 -24.69
CA SER A 260 43.44 12.02 -24.87
C SER A 260 44.41 12.23 -26.04
N TRP A 261 44.28 13.34 -26.78
CA TRP A 261 45.28 13.83 -27.73
C TRP A 261 45.97 15.09 -27.18
N SER A 262 46.70 14.91 -26.08
CA SER A 262 47.73 15.86 -25.67
C SER A 262 49.08 15.22 -25.99
N GLU A 263 49.73 15.75 -27.03
CA GLU A 263 51.17 15.65 -27.35
C GLU A 263 51.76 14.23 -27.51
N LEU A 264 51.82 13.77 -28.76
CA LEU A 264 52.87 12.85 -29.25
C LEU A 264 53.65 13.56 -30.35
#